data_AF-A0A8T2CRR0-F1
#
_entry.id   AF-A0A8T2CRR0-F1
#
_cell.length_a   1.000
_cell.length_b   1.000
_cell.length_c   1.000
_cell.angle_alpha   90.00
_cell.angle_beta   90.00
_cell.angle_gamma   90.00
#
_symmetry.space_group_name_H-M   'P 1'
#
loop_
_entity.id
_entity.type
_entity.pdbx_description
1 polymer ?
#
loop_
_entity_poly.entity_id
_entity_poly.type
_entity_poly.pdbx_seq_one_letter_code
_entity_poly.pdbx_strand_id
1 'polypeptide(L)' 'MRKKWVGDPSNRTSEMPDEPVIGFNATYEDLLTSNTPFNKPIPLAEMVDFLFDIWHGDGLFE' A
#
# COMPACT_ATOMS: atom_id res chain seq x y z
N MET A 1 -4.23 17.34 -14.30
CA MET A 1 -3.87 15.93 -14.06
C MET A 1 -2.90 15.85 -12.89
N ARG A 2 -3.22 15.10 -11.83
CA ARG A 2 -2.54 15.18 -10.52
C ARG A 2 -1.14 14.52 -10.55
N LYS A 3 -0.14 15.24 -11.05
CA LYS A 3 1.27 14.79 -11.10
C LYS A 3 1.87 14.45 -9.72
N LYS A 4 1.29 14.97 -8.63
CA LYS A 4 1.75 14.72 -7.25
C LYS A 4 1.59 13.25 -6.79
N TRP A 5 0.73 12.47 -7.44
CA TRP A 5 0.48 11.06 -7.08
C TRP A 5 1.43 10.09 -7.78
N VAL A 6 2.01 10.49 -8.91
CA VAL A 6 2.85 9.60 -9.73
C VAL A 6 4.28 9.53 -9.19
N GLY A 7 4.66 10.45 -8.29
CA GLY A 7 6.03 10.67 -7.84
C GLY A 7 6.93 11.12 -8.99
N ASP A 8 8.14 11.60 -8.67
CA ASP A 8 9.14 11.83 -9.72
C ASP A 8 9.70 10.48 -10.15
N PRO A 9 9.61 10.08 -11.44
CA PRO A 9 10.11 8.80 -11.89
C PRO A 9 11.63 8.65 -11.73
N SER A 10 12.38 9.74 -11.57
CA SER A 10 13.82 9.69 -11.25
C SER A 10 14.10 9.29 -9.81
N ASN A 11 13.14 9.46 -8.89
CA ASN A 11 13.21 8.99 -7.50
C ASN A 11 12.68 7.56 -7.34
N ARG A 12 12.33 6.87 -8.43
CA ARG A 12 12.09 5.43 -8.41
C ARG A 12 13.44 4.73 -8.37
N THR A 13 14.14 4.85 -7.24
CA THR A 13 15.18 3.90 -6.91
C THR A 13 14.51 2.53 -6.92
N SER A 14 15.01 1.65 -7.78
CA SER A 14 14.70 0.22 -7.75
C SER A 14 15.33 -0.36 -6.49
N GLU A 15 14.86 0.06 -5.31
CA GLU A 15 15.21 -0.56 -4.04
C GLU A 15 14.43 -1.87 -3.98
N MET A 16 15.20 -2.96 -4.02
CA MET A 16 14.77 -4.30 -3.63
C MET A 16 14.10 -4.25 -2.24
N PRO A 17 13.21 -5.21 -1.91
CA PRO A 17 12.13 -4.96 -0.98
C PRO A 17 12.69 -4.67 0.42
N ASP A 18 12.64 -3.41 0.80
CA ASP A 18 12.55 -3.05 2.20
C ASP A 18 11.35 -3.79 2.81
N GLU A 19 11.41 -4.03 4.11
CA GLU A 19 10.30 -4.61 4.87
C GLU A 19 8.99 -3.89 4.52
N PRO A 20 7.90 -4.63 4.20
CA PRO A 20 6.64 -4.03 3.76
C PRO A 20 6.16 -2.99 4.77
N VAL A 21 5.70 -1.83 4.27
CA VAL A 21 5.22 -0.72 5.10
C VAL A 21 3.93 -1.11 5.82
N ILE A 22 3.07 -1.82 5.11
CA ILE A 22 1.86 -2.46 5.60
C ILE A 22 2.29 -3.77 6.25
N GLY A 23 1.98 -3.91 7.54
CA GLY A 23 2.25 -5.16 8.24
C GLY A 23 1.51 -6.33 7.59
N PHE A 24 2.13 -7.50 7.55
CA PHE A 24 1.53 -8.73 7.02
C PHE A 24 0.18 -9.10 7.65
N ASN A 25 -0.05 -8.68 8.91
CA ASN A 25 -1.30 -8.91 9.65
C ASN A 25 -2.20 -7.68 9.71
N ALA A 26 -1.98 -6.67 8.85
CA ALA A 26 -2.85 -5.50 8.80
C ALA A 26 -4.19 -5.87 8.12
N THR A 27 -5.29 -5.30 8.61
CA THR A 27 -6.60 -5.38 7.96
C THR A 27 -6.98 -4.04 7.33
N TYR A 28 -7.95 -4.04 6.42
CA TYR A 28 -8.46 -2.81 5.80
C TYR A 28 -9.05 -1.86 6.85
N GLU A 29 -9.76 -2.41 7.84
CA GLU A 29 -10.32 -1.66 8.95
C GLU A 29 -9.24 -1.00 9.81
N ASP A 30 -8.10 -1.66 10.04
CA ASP A 30 -6.97 -1.06 10.77
C ASP A 30 -6.40 0.15 10.03
N LEU A 31 -6.25 0.05 8.70
CA LEU A 31 -5.75 1.15 7.88
C LEU A 31 -6.74 2.32 7.78
N LEU A 32 -8.05 2.03 7.76
CA LEU A 32 -9.10 3.05 7.73
C LEU A 32 -9.29 3.76 9.07
N THR A 33 -9.20 3.00 10.16
CA THR A 33 -9.44 3.50 11.52
C THR A 33 -8.21 4.25 12.05
N SER A 34 -7.02 3.87 11.58
CA SER A 34 -5.77 4.52 11.95
C SER A 34 -5.58 5.85 11.22
N ASN A 35 -5.60 6.95 11.97
CA ASN A 35 -5.17 8.26 11.48
C ASN A 35 -3.66 8.50 11.64
N THR A 36 -2.88 7.49 12.05
CA THR A 36 -1.44 7.65 12.20
C THR A 36 -0.77 7.58 10.83
N PRO A 37 0.09 8.54 10.47
CA PRO A 37 0.84 8.46 9.23
C PRO A 37 1.79 7.27 9.24
N PHE A 38 1.97 6.62 8.08
CA PHE A 38 2.99 5.59 7.92
C PHE A 38 4.39 6.19 8.07
N ASN A 39 5.32 5.41 8.63
CA ASN A 39 6.72 5.82 8.84
C ASN A 39 7.44 6.13 7.52
N LYS A 40 7.03 5.50 6.43
CA LYS A 40 7.53 5.72 5.07
C LYS A 40 6.37 5.69 4.06
N PRO A 41 6.52 6.30 2.87
CA PRO A 41 5.53 6.20 1.81
C PRO A 41 5.32 4.74 1.40
N ILE A 42 4.06 4.34 1.21
CA ILE A 42 3.72 2.99 0.75
C ILE A 42 3.98 2.90 -0.76
N PRO A 43 4.80 1.94 -1.23
CA PRO A 43 4.93 1.66 -2.66
C PRO A 43 3.58 1.27 -3.27
N LEU A 44 3.29 1.76 -4.48
CA LEU A 44 2.00 1.48 -5.12
C LEU A 44 1.75 -0.03 -5.30
N ALA A 45 2.80 -0.80 -5.63
CA ALA A 45 2.70 -2.25 -5.78
C ALA A 45 2.23 -2.92 -4.48
N GLU A 46 2.82 -2.54 -3.35
CA GLU A 46 2.46 -3.07 -2.03
C GLU A 46 0.99 -2.80 -1.67
N MET A 47 0.50 -1.58 -1.96
CA MET A 47 -0.91 -1.25 -1.74
C MET A 47 -1.84 -2.09 -2.63
N VAL A 48 -1.44 -2.36 -3.89
CA VAL A 48 -2.25 -3.19 -4.80
C VAL A 48 -2.29 -4.64 -4.33
N ASP A 49 -1.14 -5.20 -3.94
CA ASP A 49 -1.03 -6.58 -3.44
C ASP A 49 -1.88 -6.75 -2.15
N PHE A 50 -1.76 -5.81 -1.21
CA PHE A 50 -2.57 -5.79 0.01
C PHE A 50 -4.09 -5.75 -0.27
N LEU A 51 -4.54 -4.85 -1.16
CA LEU A 51 -5.96 -4.74 -1.49
C LEU A 51 -6.48 -6.00 -2.17
N PHE A 52 -5.66 -6.63 -3.02
CA PHE A 52 -6.01 -7.88 -3.67
C PHE A 52 -6.22 -9.01 -2.65
N ASP A 53 -5.31 -9.15 -1.68
CA ASP A 53 -5.41 -10.17 -0.63
C ASP A 53 -6.68 -10.02 0.21
N ILE A 54 -7.04 -8.78 0.57
CA ILE A 54 -8.26 -8.48 1.35
C ILE A 54 -9.52 -8.77 0.54
N TRP A 55 -9.60 -8.24 -0.69
CA TRP A 55 -10.81 -8.43 -1.48
C TRP A 55 -11.04 -9.89 -1.87
N HIS A 56 -9.96 -10.65 -2.12
CA HIS A 56 -10.04 -12.08 -2.37
C HIS A 56 -10.41 -12.87 -1.11
N GLY A 57 -9.91 -12.47 0.07
CA GLY A 57 -10.23 -13.12 1.34
C GLY A 57 -11.67 -12.88 1.82
N ASP A 58 -12.20 -11.66 1.60
CA ASP A 58 -13.52 -11.25 2.08
C ASP A 58 -14.68 -11.62 1.12
N GLY A 59 -14.40 -12.24 -0.04
CA GLY A 59 -15.43 -12.63 -1.01
C GLY A 59 -16.14 -11.44 -1.66
N LEU A 60 -15.53 -10.25 -1.65
CA LEU A 60 -16.09 -9.01 -2.23
C LEU A 60 -16.16 -9.03 -3.77
N PHE A 61 -15.65 -10.09 -4.40
CA PHE A 61 -15.66 -10.33 -5.83
C PHE A 61 -16.62 -11.45 -6.29
N GLU A 62 -17.63 -11.81 -5.48
CA GLU A 62 -18.75 -12.68 -5.94
C GLU A 62 -19.93 -11.91 -6.56
#